data_AF-A0A1Y4CRL6-F1
#
_entry.id   AF-A0A1Y4CRL6-F1
#
_cell.length_a   1.000
_cell.length_b   1.000
_cell.length_c   1.000
_cell.angle_alpha   90.00
_cell.angle_beta   90.00
_cell.angle_gamma   90.00
#
_symmetry.space_group_name_H-M   'P 1'
#
loop_
_entity.id
_entity.type
_entity.pdbx_description
1 polymer ?
#
loop_
_entity_poly.entity_id
_entity_poly.type
_entity_poly.pdbx_seq_one_letter_code
_entity_poly.pdbx_strand_id
1 'polypeptide(L)'
;MAKQTKKKETPNVLLPAMKGIEEVLVRNEQIGLDCRMAGEQLWKQIDTHGVDEIAADEVRAYMFRAASEVQQMMATRKPFTDRLRAVCAQFTALENAIDPKKEASPAHRCHRALTAYLKSKRAAAETTRKQLEENLVRSQKRVESRKGWNEAQRAAALSRAEERYAEGIRSLSQQTVEVELIPRPASPEGYVELFKFWWENVGQNLSADDLDRIFHPMLMYAKKQAAKGIFIHNEFVNYMEEPKVA
;
A
#
# COMPACT_ATOMS: atom_id res chain seq x y z
N MET A 1 24.90 -13.05 43.09
CA MET A 1 24.42 -11.67 42.79
C MET A 1 23.27 -11.76 41.80
N ALA A 2 22.04 -11.64 42.29
CA ALA A 2 20.83 -11.72 41.47
C ALA A 2 20.61 -10.43 40.69
N LYS A 3 20.55 -10.52 39.36
CA LYS A 3 20.17 -9.39 38.50
C LYS A 3 18.68 -9.11 38.73
N GLN A 4 18.39 -8.00 39.42
CA GLN A 4 17.04 -7.43 39.47
C GLN A 4 16.60 -7.11 38.05
N THR A 5 15.67 -7.90 37.51
CA THR A 5 14.85 -7.53 36.37
C THR A 5 14.06 -6.29 36.75
N LYS A 6 14.43 -5.13 36.19
CA LYS A 6 13.60 -3.92 36.20
C LYS A 6 12.23 -4.31 35.66
N LYS A 7 11.25 -4.36 36.57
CA LYS A 7 9.83 -4.41 36.24
C LYS A 7 9.57 -3.19 35.36
N LYS A 8 9.33 -3.40 34.06
CA LYS A 8 8.84 -2.34 33.18
C LYS A 8 7.51 -1.93 33.79
N GLU A 9 7.50 -0.79 34.46
CA GLU A 9 6.27 -0.11 34.86
C GLU A 9 5.42 0.02 33.59
N THR A 10 4.29 -0.67 33.56
CA THR A 10 3.19 -0.31 32.68
C THR A 10 2.96 1.18 32.87
N PRO A 11 3.09 2.02 31.83
CA PRO A 11 2.85 3.44 31.97
C PRO A 11 1.43 3.57 32.50
N ASN A 12 1.35 4.05 33.74
CA ASN A 12 0.10 4.36 34.40
C ASN A 12 -0.67 5.25 33.44
N VAL A 13 -1.76 4.75 32.86
CA VAL A 13 -2.63 5.52 31.97
C VAL A 13 -3.40 6.47 32.87
N LEU A 14 -2.70 7.45 33.43
CA LEU A 14 -3.33 8.62 34.01
C LEU A 14 -3.94 9.37 32.83
N LEU A 15 -5.25 9.17 32.65
CA LEU A 15 -6.11 10.09 31.93
C LEU A 15 -6.57 11.19 32.90
N PRO A 16 -5.74 12.23 33.09
CA PRO A 16 -6.32 13.55 33.23
C PRO A 16 -5.69 14.57 32.29
N ALA A 17 -6.57 15.23 31.53
CA ALA A 17 -6.55 16.64 31.06
C ALA A 17 -7.39 16.81 29.76
N MET A 18 -8.49 16.06 29.59
CA MET A 18 -9.52 16.39 28.58
C MET A 18 -10.50 17.47 29.09
N LYS A 19 -10.23 18.01 30.28
CA LYS A 19 -11.06 19.05 30.89
C LYS A 19 -11.10 20.28 29.98
N GLY A 20 -12.29 20.79 29.71
CA GLY A 20 -12.50 21.97 28.87
C GLY A 20 -12.51 21.68 27.36
N ILE A 21 -12.42 20.42 26.91
CA ILE A 21 -12.53 20.12 25.47
C ILE A 21 -13.89 20.51 24.91
N GLU A 22 -14.97 20.28 25.67
CA GLU A 22 -16.34 20.63 25.28
C GLU A 22 -16.50 22.15 25.17
N GLU A 23 -15.95 22.91 26.12
CA GLU A 23 -15.95 24.39 26.09
C GLU A 23 -15.22 24.94 24.86
N VAL A 24 -14.05 24.38 24.54
CA VAL A 24 -13.29 24.76 23.33
C VAL A 24 -14.05 24.40 22.05
N LEU A 25 -14.74 23.26 22.04
CA LEU A 25 -15.56 22.84 20.91
C LEU A 25 -16.72 23.81 20.67
N VAL A 26 -17.48 24.14 21.72
CA VAL A 26 -18.58 25.10 21.65
C VAL A 26 -18.10 26.48 21.21
N ARG A 27 -16.97 26.95 21.73
CA ARG A 27 -16.38 28.23 21.29
C ARG A 27 -16.01 28.21 19.80
N ASN A 28 -15.38 27.12 19.35
CA ASN A 28 -15.00 26.97 17.94
C ASN A 28 -16.23 26.85 17.03
N GLU A 29 -17.32 26.23 17.49
CA GLU A 29 -18.59 26.18 16.78
C GLU A 29 -19.17 27.59 16.57
N GLN A 30 -19.18 28.42 17.61
CA GLN A 30 -19.64 29.81 17.50
C GLN A 30 -18.77 30.63 16.56
N ILE A 31 -17.44 30.57 16.69
CA ILE A 31 -16.51 31.28 15.79
C ILE A 31 -16.73 30.84 14.33
N GLY A 32 -16.90 29.53 14.11
CA GLY A 32 -17.16 28.98 12.79
C GLY A 32 -18.49 29.46 12.21
N LEU A 33 -19.54 29.55 13.03
CA LEU A 33 -20.84 30.08 12.64
C LEU A 33 -20.73 31.55 12.23
N ASP A 34 -20.11 32.39 13.06
CA ASP A 34 -19.97 33.84 12.82
C ASP A 34 -19.16 34.10 11.54
N CYS A 35 -18.04 33.39 11.36
CA CYS A 35 -17.19 33.50 10.18
C CYS A 35 -17.94 33.05 8.91
N ARG A 36 -18.67 31.93 8.98
CA ARG A 36 -19.50 31.44 7.86
C ARG A 36 -20.59 32.44 7.48
N MET A 37 -21.30 33.00 8.46
CA MET A 37 -22.35 33.99 8.20
C MET A 37 -21.80 35.23 7.51
N ALA A 38 -20.63 35.73 7.94
CA ALA A 38 -19.97 36.86 7.28
C ALA A 38 -19.58 36.51 5.82
N GLY A 39 -19.05 35.31 5.59
CA GLY A 39 -18.70 34.83 4.25
C GLY A 39 -19.90 34.67 3.33
N GLU A 40 -21.00 34.11 3.82
CA GLU A 40 -22.25 33.96 3.07
C GLU A 40 -22.86 35.32 2.71
N GLN A 41 -22.77 36.30 3.61
CA GLN A 41 -23.22 37.66 3.34
C GLN A 41 -22.38 38.34 2.25
N LEU A 42 -21.05 38.20 2.32
CA LEU A 42 -20.14 38.71 1.29
C LEU A 42 -20.36 38.00 -0.05
N TRP A 43 -20.56 36.68 -0.04
CA TRP A 43 -20.87 35.91 -1.25
C TRP A 43 -22.12 36.43 -1.95
N LYS A 44 -23.22 36.65 -1.22
CA LYS A 44 -24.47 37.20 -1.80
C LYS A 44 -24.25 38.53 -2.52
N GLN A 45 -23.37 39.38 -2.00
CA GLN A 45 -23.06 40.67 -2.62
C GLN A 45 -22.29 40.47 -3.94
N ILE A 46 -21.23 39.67 -3.92
CA ILE A 46 -20.37 39.47 -5.10
C ILE A 46 -20.98 38.56 -6.17
N ASP A 47 -21.86 37.64 -5.79
CA ASP A 47 -22.61 36.77 -6.72
C ASP A 47 -23.59 37.60 -7.57
N THR A 48 -24.14 38.68 -7.00
CA THR A 48 -25.08 39.56 -7.69
C THR A 48 -24.39 40.64 -8.52
N HIS A 49 -23.31 41.22 -8.00
CA HIS A 49 -22.68 42.42 -8.58
C HIS A 49 -21.34 42.15 -9.27
N GLY A 50 -20.82 40.93 -9.18
CA GLY A 50 -19.45 40.61 -9.57
C GLY A 50 -18.42 41.09 -8.55
N VAL A 51 -17.15 40.80 -8.82
CA VAL A 51 -16.02 41.23 -7.98
C VAL A 51 -15.34 42.43 -8.65
N ASP A 52 -15.53 43.62 -8.08
CA ASP A 52 -14.73 44.81 -8.40
C ASP A 52 -13.54 44.95 -7.43
N GLU A 53 -12.74 46.02 -7.54
CA GLU A 53 -11.56 46.20 -6.68
C GLU A 53 -11.90 46.32 -5.19
N ILE A 54 -13.04 46.93 -4.86
CA ILE A 54 -13.49 47.11 -3.47
C ILE A 54 -13.93 45.75 -2.91
N ALA A 55 -14.77 45.04 -3.65
CA ALA A 55 -15.19 43.69 -3.31
C ALA A 55 -13.98 42.73 -3.23
N ALA A 56 -12.98 42.90 -4.09
CA ALA A 56 -11.75 42.12 -4.04
C ALA A 56 -10.97 42.36 -2.74
N ASP A 57 -10.88 43.61 -2.27
CA ASP A 57 -10.27 43.93 -0.97
C ASP A 57 -11.07 43.35 0.21
N GLU A 58 -12.40 43.41 0.15
CA GLU A 58 -13.27 42.81 1.17
C GLU A 58 -13.15 41.27 1.20
N VAL A 59 -13.09 40.63 0.03
CA VAL A 59 -12.83 39.19 -0.10
C VAL A 59 -11.47 38.83 0.45
N ARG A 60 -10.40 39.58 0.13
CA ARG A 60 -9.06 39.37 0.70
C ARG A 60 -9.07 39.51 2.22
N ALA A 61 -9.73 40.54 2.75
CA ALA A 61 -9.83 40.76 4.20
C ALA A 61 -10.62 39.65 4.91
N TYR A 62 -11.71 39.17 4.29
CA TYR A 62 -12.46 38.02 4.77
C TYR A 62 -11.60 36.75 4.75
N MET A 63 -10.92 36.46 3.64
CA MET A 63 -10.03 35.30 3.52
C MET A 63 -8.94 35.32 4.59
N PHE A 64 -8.30 36.48 4.83
CA PHE A 64 -7.30 36.63 5.89
C PHE A 64 -7.88 36.35 7.28
N ARG A 65 -9.06 36.90 7.58
CA ARG A 65 -9.74 36.69 8.87
C ARG A 65 -10.10 35.22 9.06
N ALA A 66 -10.73 34.61 8.07
CA ALA A 66 -11.09 33.20 8.08
C ALA A 66 -9.86 32.31 8.31
N ALA A 67 -8.75 32.60 7.62
CA ALA A 67 -7.48 31.91 7.84
C ALA A 67 -6.96 32.07 9.27
N SER A 68 -7.01 33.29 9.83
CA SER A 68 -6.60 33.58 11.21
C SER A 68 -7.45 32.81 12.24
N GLU A 69 -8.78 32.80 12.09
CA GLU A 69 -9.68 32.04 12.97
C GLU A 69 -9.39 30.54 12.90
N VAL A 70 -9.18 29.98 11.70
CA VAL A 70 -8.77 28.58 11.55
C VAL A 70 -7.45 28.30 12.28
N GLN A 71 -6.46 29.19 12.20
CA GLN A 71 -5.21 29.03 12.93
C GLN A 71 -5.41 29.04 14.45
N GLN A 72 -6.25 29.92 14.98
CA GLN A 72 -6.57 29.95 16.41
C GLN A 72 -7.35 28.72 16.87
N MET A 73 -8.36 28.29 16.11
CA MET A 73 -9.10 27.05 16.34
C MET A 73 -8.15 25.83 16.31
N MET A 74 -7.18 25.82 15.39
CA MET A 74 -6.14 24.79 15.33
C MET A 74 -5.24 24.81 16.56
N ALA A 75 -4.77 25.98 16.99
CA ALA A 75 -3.91 26.12 18.15
C ALA A 75 -4.62 25.65 19.44
N THR A 76 -5.89 26.02 19.61
CA THR A 76 -6.69 25.64 20.80
C THR A 76 -7.07 24.17 20.82
N ARG A 77 -7.40 23.56 19.66
CA ARG A 77 -7.70 22.11 19.59
C ARG A 77 -6.46 21.22 19.67
N LYS A 78 -5.27 21.76 19.35
CA LYS A 78 -4.03 21.00 19.20
C LYS A 78 -3.68 20.15 20.44
N PRO A 79 -3.69 20.66 21.69
CA PRO A 79 -3.35 19.86 22.87
C PRO A 79 -4.22 18.60 23.03
N PHE A 80 -5.53 18.71 22.73
CA PHE A 80 -6.45 17.58 22.80
C PHE A 80 -6.21 16.58 21.67
N THR A 81 -6.10 17.07 20.43
CA THR A 81 -5.89 16.19 19.27
C THR A 81 -4.54 15.49 19.30
N ASP A 82 -3.49 16.16 19.78
CA ASP A 82 -2.17 15.55 19.97
C ASP A 82 -2.24 14.43 21.02
N ARG A 83 -3.01 14.62 22.11
CA ARG A 83 -3.21 13.58 23.12
C ARG A 83 -4.02 12.40 22.60
N LEU A 84 -5.12 12.65 21.89
CA LEU A 84 -5.90 11.58 21.25
C LEU A 84 -5.04 10.80 20.25
N ARG A 85 -4.24 11.49 19.42
CA ARG A 85 -3.26 10.84 18.54
C ARG A 85 -2.25 10.02 19.31
N ALA A 86 -1.76 10.48 20.46
CA ALA A 86 -0.85 9.71 21.30
C ALA A 86 -1.49 8.42 21.84
N VAL A 87 -2.77 8.46 22.21
CA VAL A 87 -3.52 7.25 22.62
C VAL A 87 -3.73 6.31 21.44
N CYS A 88 -4.17 6.82 20.28
CA CYS A 88 -4.29 6.02 19.06
C CYS A 88 -2.95 5.37 18.69
N ALA A 89 -1.85 6.12 18.78
CA ALA A 89 -0.51 5.60 18.52
C ALA A 89 -0.11 4.48 19.49
N GLN A 90 -0.56 4.51 20.74
CA GLN A 90 -0.33 3.41 21.69
C GLN A 90 -1.12 2.16 21.28
N PHE A 91 -2.39 2.29 20.90
CA PHE A 91 -3.17 1.16 20.36
C PHE A 91 -2.50 0.58 19.11
N THR A 92 -2.16 1.43 18.15
CA THR A 92 -1.45 1.03 16.93
C THR A 92 -0.11 0.38 17.23
N ALA A 93 0.62 0.83 18.25
CA ALA A 93 1.89 0.21 18.66
C ALA A 93 1.68 -1.20 19.23
N LEU A 94 0.63 -1.41 20.04
CA LEU A 94 0.26 -2.72 20.57
C LEU A 94 -0.17 -3.67 19.45
N GLU A 95 -0.97 -3.21 18.50
CA GLU A 95 -1.36 -3.97 17.31
C GLU A 95 -0.13 -4.35 16.47
N ASN A 96 0.73 -3.37 16.16
CA ASN A 96 1.96 -3.59 15.39
C ASN A 96 2.93 -4.55 16.08
N ALA A 97 2.91 -4.65 17.41
CA ALA A 97 3.78 -5.55 18.16
C ALA A 97 3.48 -7.03 17.88
N ILE A 98 2.28 -7.35 17.38
CA ILE A 98 1.83 -8.72 17.09
C ILE A 98 1.39 -8.93 15.62
N ASP A 99 1.27 -7.88 14.82
CA ASP A 99 0.82 -7.96 13.42
C ASP A 99 1.84 -8.73 12.53
N PRO A 100 1.45 -9.82 11.84
CA PRO A 100 2.34 -10.58 10.94
C PRO A 100 2.87 -9.78 9.74
N LYS A 101 2.24 -8.65 9.40
CA LYS A 101 2.70 -7.75 8.32
C LYS A 101 3.80 -6.79 8.77
N LYS A 102 4.07 -6.67 10.08
CA LYS A 102 5.07 -5.75 10.62
C LYS A 102 6.38 -6.46 10.90
N GLU A 103 7.45 -6.06 10.23
CA GLU A 103 8.75 -6.76 10.27
C GLU A 103 9.32 -6.99 11.67
N ALA A 104 9.08 -6.05 12.59
CA ALA A 104 9.55 -6.11 13.96
C ALA A 104 8.79 -7.13 14.84
N SER A 105 7.59 -7.55 14.44
CA SER A 105 6.75 -8.43 15.27
C SER A 105 7.26 -9.88 15.28
N PRO A 106 7.01 -10.65 16.36
CA PRO A 106 7.27 -12.08 16.38
C PRO A 106 6.48 -12.83 15.29
N ALA A 107 5.23 -12.43 15.04
CA ALA A 107 4.37 -13.05 14.04
C ALA A 107 4.96 -12.94 12.63
N HIS A 108 5.57 -11.79 12.29
CA HIS A 108 6.25 -11.64 11.01
C HIS A 108 7.45 -12.58 10.86
N ARG A 109 8.24 -12.77 11.92
CA ARG A 109 9.35 -13.73 11.91
C ARG A 109 8.86 -15.16 11.70
N CYS A 110 7.76 -15.55 12.37
CA CYS A 110 7.11 -16.84 12.16
C CYS A 110 6.57 -17.00 10.73
N HIS A 111 5.87 -15.99 10.21
CA HIS A 111 5.36 -15.96 8.84
C HIS A 111 6.49 -16.11 7.81
N ARG A 112 7.60 -15.39 7.99
CA ARG A 112 8.79 -15.48 7.12
C ARG A 112 9.42 -16.87 7.18
N ALA A 113 9.57 -17.45 8.38
CA ALA A 113 10.10 -18.80 8.55
C ALA A 113 9.21 -19.85 7.87
N LEU A 114 7.89 -19.76 8.04
CA LEU A 114 6.94 -20.63 7.36
C LEU A 114 7.00 -20.47 5.84
N THR A 115 7.03 -19.24 5.35
CA THR A 115 7.17 -18.95 3.91
C THR A 115 8.45 -19.55 3.34
N ALA A 116 9.58 -19.43 4.06
CA ALA A 116 10.85 -20.01 3.63
C ALA A 116 10.80 -21.56 3.62
N TYR A 117 10.20 -22.17 4.63
CA TYR A 117 9.98 -23.61 4.68
C TYR A 117 9.12 -24.09 3.49
N LEU A 118 7.99 -23.43 3.23
CA LEU A 118 7.10 -23.77 2.12
C LEU A 118 7.78 -23.61 0.76
N LYS A 119 8.59 -22.57 0.57
CA LYS A 119 9.43 -22.41 -0.64
C LYS A 119 10.45 -23.53 -0.79
N SER A 120 11.13 -23.90 0.30
CA SER A 120 12.10 -25.01 0.30
C SER A 120 11.43 -26.34 -0.03
N LYS A 121 10.29 -26.63 0.60
CA LYS A 121 9.48 -27.84 0.32
C LYS A 121 9.11 -27.93 -1.15
N ARG A 122 8.70 -26.81 -1.77
CA ARG A 122 8.41 -26.74 -3.21
C ARG A 122 9.65 -27.01 -4.07
N ALA A 123 10.79 -26.39 -3.74
CA ALA A 123 12.03 -26.60 -4.48
C ALA A 123 12.51 -28.07 -4.38
N ALA A 124 12.34 -28.70 -3.22
CA ALA A 124 12.66 -30.11 -3.01
C ALA A 124 11.72 -31.04 -3.80
N ALA A 125 10.42 -30.74 -3.83
CA ALA A 125 9.45 -31.48 -4.64
C ALA A 125 9.78 -31.38 -6.14
N GLU A 126 10.15 -30.19 -6.62
CA GLU A 126 10.58 -29.98 -8.01
C GLU A 126 11.87 -30.74 -8.35
N THR A 127 12.85 -30.73 -7.44
CA THR A 127 14.10 -31.50 -7.60
C THR A 127 13.82 -32.99 -7.64
N THR A 128 12.94 -33.49 -6.76
CA THR A 128 12.54 -34.90 -6.72
C THR A 128 11.82 -35.31 -8.00
N ARG A 129 10.93 -34.45 -8.51
CA ARG A 129 10.24 -34.65 -9.77
C ARG A 129 11.24 -34.82 -10.93
N LYS A 130 12.23 -33.92 -11.05
CA LYS A 130 13.29 -34.02 -12.06
C LYS A 130 14.11 -35.32 -11.93
N GLN A 131 14.44 -35.73 -10.71
CA GLN A 131 15.15 -36.99 -10.48
C GLN A 131 14.33 -38.22 -10.89
N LEU A 132 13.02 -38.23 -10.61
CA LEU A 132 12.12 -39.30 -11.05
C LEU A 132 12.07 -39.38 -12.58
N GLU A 133 11.95 -38.23 -13.26
CA GLU A 133 11.98 -38.14 -14.73
C GLU A 133 13.32 -38.66 -15.29
N GLU A 134 14.46 -38.21 -14.74
CA GLU A 134 15.78 -38.70 -15.17
C GLU A 134 15.96 -40.21 -14.92
N ASN A 135 15.49 -40.73 -13.79
CA ASN A 135 15.57 -42.15 -13.46
C ASN A 135 14.73 -43.01 -14.41
N LEU A 136 13.56 -42.51 -14.82
CA LEU A 136 12.74 -43.17 -15.84
C LEU A 136 13.48 -43.23 -17.18
N VAL A 137 14.03 -42.09 -17.64
CA VAL A 137 14.82 -42.02 -18.90
C VAL A 137 16.05 -42.92 -18.85
N ARG A 138 16.79 -42.93 -17.74
CA ARG A 138 17.94 -43.84 -17.57
C ARG A 138 17.51 -45.30 -17.58
N SER A 139 16.37 -45.63 -16.97
CA SER A 139 15.83 -47.00 -16.96
C SER A 139 15.44 -47.44 -18.36
N GLN A 140 14.77 -46.58 -19.13
CA GLN A 140 14.43 -46.81 -20.54
C GLN A 140 15.67 -47.10 -21.39
N LYS A 141 16.68 -46.21 -21.36
CA LYS A 141 17.93 -46.40 -22.11
C LYS A 141 18.66 -47.70 -21.75
N ARG A 142 18.64 -48.09 -20.47
CA ARG A 142 19.25 -49.34 -19.99
C ARG A 142 18.53 -50.58 -20.51
N VAL A 143 17.20 -50.54 -20.59
CA VAL A 143 16.38 -51.65 -21.13
C VAL A 143 16.61 -51.78 -22.63
N GLU A 144 16.62 -50.67 -23.37
CA GLU A 144 16.90 -50.63 -24.82
C GLU A 144 18.29 -51.18 -25.16
N SER A 145 19.30 -50.76 -24.38
CA SER A 145 20.71 -51.15 -24.61
C SER A 145 21.03 -52.59 -24.18
N ARG A 146 20.10 -53.32 -23.56
CA ARG A 146 20.36 -54.67 -23.02
C ARG A 146 20.27 -55.72 -24.13
N LYS A 147 21.42 -56.33 -24.45
CA LYS A 147 21.53 -57.46 -25.38
C LYS A 147 21.07 -58.77 -24.70
N GLY A 148 20.35 -59.61 -25.45
CA GLY A 148 19.91 -60.94 -24.99
C GLY A 148 18.57 -60.99 -24.24
N TRP A 149 17.86 -59.87 -24.13
CA TRP A 149 16.51 -59.83 -23.57
C TRP A 149 15.44 -59.97 -24.66
N ASN A 150 14.38 -60.73 -24.37
CA ASN A 150 13.21 -60.82 -25.25
C ASN A 150 12.23 -59.66 -25.02
N GLU A 151 11.22 -59.54 -25.88
CA GLU A 151 10.25 -58.43 -25.83
C GLU A 151 9.47 -58.39 -24.51
N ALA A 152 9.03 -59.54 -24.01
CA ALA A 152 8.31 -59.64 -22.74
C ALA A 152 9.15 -59.18 -21.53
N GLN A 153 10.46 -59.50 -21.51
CA GLN A 153 11.38 -59.06 -20.46
C GLN A 153 11.63 -57.55 -20.51
N ARG A 154 11.73 -56.96 -21.70
CA ARG A 154 11.87 -55.51 -21.88
C ARG A 154 10.61 -54.76 -21.45
N ALA A 155 9.45 -55.22 -21.91
CA ALA A 155 8.15 -54.67 -21.54
C ALA A 155 7.92 -54.72 -20.02
N ALA A 156 8.21 -55.86 -19.37
CA ALA A 156 8.07 -56.00 -17.92
C ALA A 156 9.00 -55.05 -17.13
N ALA A 157 10.24 -54.84 -17.60
CA ALA A 157 11.16 -53.93 -16.92
C ALA A 157 10.80 -52.45 -17.13
N LEU A 158 10.27 -52.10 -18.30
CA LEU A 158 9.77 -50.76 -18.59
C LEU A 158 8.54 -50.44 -17.74
N SER A 159 7.57 -51.35 -17.71
CA SER A 159 6.36 -51.24 -16.87
C SER A 159 6.70 -51.03 -15.39
N ARG A 160 7.66 -51.80 -14.84
CA ARG A 160 8.14 -51.57 -13.46
C ARG A 160 8.86 -50.23 -13.24
N ALA A 161 9.48 -49.67 -14.28
CA ALA A 161 10.09 -48.33 -14.20
C ALA A 161 9.03 -47.24 -14.20
N GLU A 162 8.01 -47.39 -15.05
CA GLU A 162 6.85 -46.50 -15.14
C GLU A 162 5.99 -46.52 -13.88
N GLU A 163 5.73 -47.70 -13.30
CA GLU A 163 5.01 -47.83 -12.03
C GLU A 163 5.72 -47.11 -10.88
N ARG A 164 7.05 -47.24 -10.78
CA ARG A 164 7.85 -46.52 -9.78
C ARG A 164 7.83 -45.01 -9.99
N TYR A 165 7.87 -44.56 -11.25
CA TYR A 165 7.72 -43.15 -11.59
C TYR A 165 6.34 -42.63 -11.19
N ALA A 166 5.27 -43.33 -11.60
CA ALA A 166 3.90 -42.96 -11.31
C ALA A 166 3.61 -42.90 -9.80
N GLU A 167 4.13 -43.86 -9.03
CA GLU A 167 4.04 -43.85 -7.56
C GLU A 167 4.77 -42.65 -6.96
N GLY A 168 5.97 -42.33 -7.44
CA GLY A 168 6.71 -41.16 -7.01
C GLY A 168 5.98 -39.84 -7.29
N ILE A 169 5.37 -39.70 -8.48
CA ILE A 169 4.57 -38.52 -8.82
C ILE A 169 3.30 -38.43 -7.96
N ARG A 170 2.60 -39.55 -7.73
CA ARG A 170 1.44 -39.58 -6.82
C ARG A 170 1.81 -39.13 -5.42
N SER A 171 2.90 -39.63 -4.86
CA SER A 171 3.38 -39.20 -3.54
C SER A 171 3.72 -37.71 -3.49
N LEU A 172 4.33 -37.15 -4.54
CA LEU A 172 4.63 -35.71 -4.62
C LEU A 172 3.36 -34.87 -4.71
N SER A 173 2.34 -35.32 -5.45
CA SER A 173 1.07 -34.61 -5.61
C SER A 173 0.28 -34.46 -4.30
N GLN A 174 0.48 -35.37 -3.34
CA GLN A 174 -0.12 -35.26 -2.00
C GLN A 174 0.56 -34.21 -1.11
N GLN A 175 1.74 -33.72 -1.49
CA GLN A 175 2.55 -32.78 -0.69
C GLN A 175 2.53 -31.34 -1.23
N THR A 176 1.55 -31.00 -2.09
CA THR A 176 1.46 -29.71 -2.75
C THR A 176 1.37 -28.55 -1.77
N VAL A 177 2.02 -27.44 -2.14
CA VAL A 177 1.96 -26.16 -1.44
C VAL A 177 1.10 -25.22 -2.29
N GLU A 178 0.11 -24.58 -1.67
CA GLU A 178 -0.72 -23.56 -2.33
C GLU A 178 0.13 -22.35 -2.71
N VAL A 179 -0.15 -21.76 -3.88
CA VAL A 179 0.65 -20.66 -4.43
C VAL A 179 -0.23 -19.53 -4.94
N GLU A 180 0.25 -18.31 -4.73
CA GLU A 180 -0.28 -17.10 -5.31
C GLU A 180 0.73 -16.53 -6.32
N LEU A 181 0.23 -16.03 -7.45
CA LEU A 181 1.04 -15.35 -8.44
C LEU A 181 1.18 -13.87 -8.06
N ILE A 182 2.39 -13.48 -7.68
CA ILE A 182 2.70 -12.10 -7.30
C ILE A 182 3.54 -11.46 -8.42
N PRO A 183 3.03 -10.44 -9.13
CA PRO A 183 3.81 -9.75 -10.14
C PRO A 183 5.01 -9.05 -9.50
N ARG A 184 6.20 -9.24 -10.08
CA ARG A 184 7.42 -8.50 -9.71
C ARG A 184 8.14 -8.04 -10.98
N PRO A 185 8.27 -6.73 -11.20
CA PRO A 185 9.08 -6.20 -12.30
C PRO A 185 10.52 -6.68 -12.22
N ALA A 186 11.08 -7.13 -13.34
CA ALA A 186 12.49 -7.52 -13.45
C ALA A 186 13.43 -6.31 -13.65
N SER A 187 12.89 -5.20 -14.14
CA SER A 187 13.59 -3.94 -14.41
C SER A 187 12.61 -2.76 -14.25
N PRO A 188 13.10 -1.50 -14.26
CA PRO A 188 12.24 -0.31 -14.21
C PRO A 188 11.13 -0.31 -15.28
N GLU A 189 11.42 -0.80 -16.48
CA GLU A 189 10.46 -0.87 -17.60
C GLU A 189 9.27 -1.78 -17.26
N GLY A 190 9.46 -2.79 -16.41
CA GLY A 190 8.37 -3.65 -15.95
C GLY A 190 7.30 -2.90 -15.14
N TYR A 191 7.64 -1.80 -14.46
CA TYR A 191 6.64 -0.95 -13.80
C TYR A 191 5.77 -0.21 -14.82
N VAL A 192 6.33 0.16 -15.97
CA VAL A 192 5.57 0.78 -17.07
C VAL A 192 4.58 -0.22 -17.65
N GLU A 193 4.96 -1.48 -17.82
CA GLU A 193 4.05 -2.53 -18.28
C GLU A 193 2.90 -2.79 -17.29
N LEU A 194 3.19 -2.81 -15.98
CA LEU A 194 2.14 -2.89 -14.94
C LEU A 194 1.21 -1.67 -14.99
N PHE A 195 1.77 -0.48 -15.19
CA PHE A 195 1.00 0.75 -15.34
C PHE A 195 0.08 0.70 -16.57
N LYS A 196 0.59 0.30 -17.74
CA LYS A 196 -0.21 0.14 -18.97
C LYS A 196 -1.36 -0.83 -18.76
N PHE A 197 -1.07 -2.02 -18.21
CA PHE A 197 -2.09 -3.02 -17.92
C PHE A 197 -3.18 -2.48 -16.98
N TRP A 198 -2.80 -1.78 -15.91
CA TRP A 198 -3.77 -1.15 -15.01
C TRP A 198 -4.55 -0.02 -15.70
N TRP A 199 -3.88 0.81 -16.51
CA TRP A 199 -4.49 1.93 -17.22
C TRP A 199 -5.58 1.46 -18.18
N GLU A 200 -5.28 0.45 -18.99
CA GLU A 200 -6.21 -0.12 -19.98
C GLU A 200 -7.45 -0.75 -19.34
N ASN A 201 -7.32 -1.34 -18.14
CA ASN A 201 -8.41 -2.07 -17.50
C ASN A 201 -9.19 -1.23 -16.47
N VAL A 202 -8.54 -0.25 -15.84
CA VAL A 202 -9.13 0.54 -14.74
C VAL A 202 -8.88 2.02 -14.96
N GLY A 203 -7.62 2.42 -15.11
CA GLY A 203 -7.22 3.83 -15.02
C GLY A 203 -7.94 4.76 -15.99
N GLN A 204 -8.07 4.38 -17.27
CA GLN A 204 -8.70 5.23 -18.30
C GLN A 204 -10.20 5.52 -18.07
N ASN A 205 -10.87 4.72 -17.23
CA ASN A 205 -12.30 4.83 -16.96
C ASN A 205 -12.61 5.58 -15.66
N LEU A 206 -11.59 6.13 -14.99
CA LEU A 206 -11.76 6.90 -13.76
C LEU A 206 -12.21 8.33 -14.04
N SER A 207 -12.81 8.96 -13.03
CA SER A 207 -13.15 10.39 -13.09
C SER A 207 -11.89 11.27 -13.05
N ALA A 208 -12.02 12.52 -13.49
CA ALA A 208 -10.94 13.50 -13.42
C ALA A 208 -10.41 13.67 -11.99
N ASP A 209 -11.28 13.76 -10.99
CA ASP A 209 -10.88 13.90 -9.58
C ASP A 209 -10.06 12.71 -9.07
N ASP A 210 -10.43 11.48 -9.45
CA ASP A 210 -9.68 10.29 -9.07
C ASP A 210 -8.33 10.22 -9.79
N LEU A 211 -8.30 10.59 -11.07
CA LEU A 211 -7.06 10.70 -11.83
C LEU A 211 -6.13 11.74 -11.22
N ASP A 212 -6.62 12.94 -10.93
CA ASP A 212 -5.82 13.99 -10.30
C ASP A 212 -5.24 13.55 -8.95
N ARG A 213 -6.01 12.81 -8.16
CA ARG A 213 -5.56 12.24 -6.88
C ARG A 213 -4.48 11.18 -7.08
N ILE A 214 -4.67 10.25 -8.00
CA ILE A 214 -3.74 9.14 -8.26
C ILE A 214 -2.43 9.67 -8.87
N PHE A 215 -2.53 10.60 -9.81
CA PHE A 215 -1.39 11.19 -10.52
C PHE A 215 -0.83 12.44 -9.85
N HIS A 216 -1.32 12.80 -8.67
CA HIS A 216 -0.90 14.02 -7.97
C HIS A 216 0.64 14.20 -7.92
N PRO A 217 1.47 13.19 -7.57
CA PRO A 217 2.92 13.35 -7.58
C PRO A 217 3.49 13.68 -8.96
N MET A 218 2.94 13.07 -10.03
CA MET A 218 3.37 13.30 -11.41
C MET A 218 2.97 14.70 -11.89
N LEU A 219 1.73 15.11 -11.62
CA LEU A 219 1.22 16.45 -11.92
C LEU A 219 2.04 17.52 -11.20
N MET A 220 2.31 17.34 -9.91
CA MET A 220 3.12 18.27 -9.12
C MET A 220 4.57 18.35 -9.60
N TYR A 221 5.14 17.23 -10.02
CA TYR A 221 6.45 17.22 -10.66
C TYR A 221 6.43 18.03 -11.97
N ALA A 222 5.45 17.80 -12.85
CA ALA A 222 5.29 18.53 -14.11
C ALA A 222 5.10 20.03 -13.88
N LYS A 223 4.26 20.42 -12.90
CA LYS A 223 4.09 21.83 -12.48
C LYS A 223 5.40 22.45 -12.01
N LYS A 224 6.21 21.72 -11.23
CA LYS A 224 7.53 22.19 -10.76
C LYS A 224 8.54 22.33 -11.90
N GLN A 225 8.47 21.49 -12.93
CA GLN A 225 9.31 21.61 -14.13
C GLN A 225 8.87 22.79 -14.99
N ALA A 226 7.56 23.01 -15.14
CA ALA A 226 7.02 24.16 -15.87
C ALA A 226 7.45 25.50 -15.25
N ALA A 227 7.55 25.58 -13.92
CA ALA A 227 8.11 26.76 -13.23
C ALA A 227 9.59 27.03 -13.57
N LYS A 228 10.30 26.06 -14.15
CA LYS A 228 11.67 26.19 -14.67
C LYS A 228 11.72 26.35 -16.19
N GLY A 229 10.58 26.49 -16.85
CA GLY A 229 10.46 26.58 -18.30
C GLY A 229 10.52 25.24 -19.04
N ILE A 230 10.39 24.10 -18.34
CA ILE A 230 10.39 22.76 -18.95
C ILE A 230 8.94 22.26 -19.04
N PHE A 231 8.45 22.09 -20.26
CA PHE A 231 7.06 21.72 -20.53
C PHE A 231 6.96 20.37 -21.26
N ILE A 232 5.85 19.69 -21.03
CA ILE A 232 5.44 18.55 -21.87
C ILE A 232 4.77 19.14 -23.12
N HIS A 233 5.30 18.81 -24.30
CA HIS A 233 4.73 19.23 -25.58
C HIS A 233 3.95 18.06 -26.19
N ASN A 234 2.64 18.01 -25.95
CA ASN A 234 1.74 16.99 -26.47
C ASN A 234 0.31 17.56 -26.53
N GLU A 235 -0.50 17.10 -27.50
CA GLU A 235 -1.89 17.57 -27.70
C GLU A 235 -2.82 17.34 -26.49
N PHE A 236 -2.49 16.39 -25.62
CA PHE A 236 -3.29 16.04 -24.44
C PHE A 236 -2.90 16.81 -23.17
N VAL A 237 -1.87 17.67 -23.20
CA VAL A 237 -1.40 18.40 -22.00
C VAL A 237 -1.29 19.89 -22.29
N ASN A 238 -2.10 20.69 -21.61
CA ASN A 238 -2.08 22.15 -21.69
C ASN A 238 -1.73 22.76 -20.32
N TYR A 239 -0.95 23.85 -20.35
CA TYR A 239 -0.62 24.63 -19.16
C TYR A 239 -1.44 25.91 -19.17
N MET A 240 -2.27 26.09 -18.15
CA MET A 240 -3.14 27.26 -17.99
C MET A 240 -2.55 28.21 -16.95
N GLU A 241 -2.60 29.51 -17.22
CA GLU A 241 -2.23 30.53 -16.25
C GLU A 241 -3.38 30.74 -15.26
N GLU A 242 -3.12 30.45 -13.98
CA GLU A 242 -4.07 30.72 -12.90
C GLU A 242 -3.53 31.85 -12.01
N PRO A 243 -4.35 32.88 -11.70
CA PRO A 243 -3.98 33.91 -10.74
C PRO A 243 -3.61 33.31 -9.39
N LYS A 244 -2.55 33.83 -8.77
CA LYS A 244 -2.22 33.48 -7.39
C LYS A 244 -3.15 34.25 -6.44
N VAL A 245 -4.06 33.54 -5.80
CA VAL A 245 -4.83 34.06 -4.68
C VAL A 245 -4.00 33.82 -3.41
N ALA A 246 -3.61 34.91 -2.74
CA ALA A 246 -2.82 34.88 -1.50
C ALA A 246 -3.70 34.62 -0.27
#